data_AF-A0A1F9Y267-F1
#
_entry.id   AF-A0A1F9Y267-F1
#
_cell.length_a   1.000
_cell.length_b   1.000
_cell.length_c   1.000
_cell.angle_alpha   90.00
_cell.angle_beta   90.00
_cell.angle_gamma   90.00
#
_symmetry.space_group_name_H-M   'P 1'
#
loop_
_entity.id
_entity.type
_entity.pdbx_description
1 polymer ?
#
loop_
_entity_poly.entity_id
_entity_poly.type
_entity_poly.pdbx_seq_one_letter_code
_entity_poly.pdbx_strand_id
1 'polypeptide(L)'
;MYYGSRFPKYVSVAEKREKAEKTMAKLRKKQGNLEPVILTGNKITATWWGKAWNENLEKYADYSNRIGRGRSYVRHGAVLDLKITAGKVTALVQGSRSQPYKVDVTIKPVPEKNWAAIKSACRKNLDSLQELLEGKFPKTLEELFTNKGTGLFPSPKEIKFDCSCPDWADMCKHVAAVCYGIGARLDQNPGLFFSLRQADMDDLISGAVKEKTKQLLKKSKTTSSRILKGVDVEDMFGIELAKPEQAVKKGRKKTVK
;
A
#
# COMPACT_ATOMS: atom_id res chain seq x y z
N MET A 1 -12.46 1.32 55.44
CA MET A 1 -11.08 0.94 55.05
C MET A 1 -10.63 1.87 53.93
N TYR A 2 -9.48 2.50 54.11
CA TYR A 2 -8.94 3.55 53.23
C TYR A 2 -8.78 3.07 51.78
N TYR A 3 -9.44 3.75 50.84
CA TYR A 3 -9.10 3.69 49.42
C TYR A 3 -7.75 4.39 49.22
N GLY A 4 -6.67 3.64 49.33
CA GLY A 4 -5.33 4.13 49.02
C GLY A 4 -5.25 4.44 47.52
N SER A 5 -5.32 5.72 47.17
CA SER A 5 -5.02 6.25 45.84
C SER A 5 -3.53 6.02 45.51
N ARG A 6 -3.14 4.77 45.27
CA ARG A 6 -1.79 4.40 44.86
C ARG A 6 -1.68 4.67 43.36
N PHE A 7 -1.40 5.92 43.00
CA PHE A 7 -1.05 6.27 41.64
C PHE A 7 0.16 5.42 41.21
N PRO A 8 0.11 4.74 40.06
CA PRO A 8 1.19 3.89 39.62
C PRO A 8 2.49 4.70 39.45
N LYS A 9 3.62 4.11 39.87
CA LYS A 9 4.94 4.75 39.75
C LYS A 9 5.19 5.17 38.30
N TYR A 10 5.69 6.39 38.12
CA TYR A 10 6.09 6.88 36.80
C TYR A 10 7.21 5.99 36.23
N VAL A 11 7.05 5.59 34.97
CA VAL A 11 8.04 4.79 34.23
C VAL A 11 8.58 5.65 33.10
N SER A 12 9.90 5.80 33.05
CA SER A 12 10.57 6.65 32.07
C SER A 12 10.44 6.08 30.65
N VAL A 13 10.73 6.89 29.63
CA VAL A 13 10.74 6.41 28.23
C VAL A 13 11.89 5.41 28.01
N ALA A 14 13.05 5.64 28.64
CA ALA A 14 14.20 4.75 28.56
C ALA A 14 13.87 3.36 29.11
N GLU A 15 13.25 3.29 30.29
CA GLU A 15 12.81 2.02 30.90
C GLU A 15 11.81 1.28 30.01
N LYS A 16 10.89 1.99 29.35
CA LYS A 16 9.92 1.40 28.40
C LYS A 16 10.62 0.81 27.18
N ARG A 17 11.62 1.51 26.63
CA ARG A 17 12.43 1.05 25.49
C ARG A 17 13.25 -0.17 25.84
N GLU A 18 13.96 -0.13 26.96
CA GLU A 18 14.75 -1.26 27.45
C GLU A 18 13.87 -2.50 27.68
N LYS A 19 12.67 -2.31 28.23
CA LYS A 19 11.70 -3.40 28.37
C LYS A 19 11.27 -3.96 27.01
N ALA A 20 10.96 -3.10 26.04
CA ALA A 20 10.60 -3.53 24.69
C ALA A 20 11.74 -4.30 24.02
N GLU A 21 12.98 -3.83 24.13
CA GLU A 21 14.18 -4.49 23.61
C GLU A 21 14.43 -5.86 24.25
N LYS A 22 14.34 -5.95 25.59
CA LYS A 22 14.45 -7.22 26.31
C LYS A 22 13.38 -8.21 25.86
N THR A 23 12.14 -7.76 25.69
CA THR A 23 11.05 -8.62 25.20
C THR A 23 11.28 -9.03 23.75
N MET A 24 11.72 -8.12 22.88
CA MET A 24 12.09 -8.42 21.50
C MET A 24 13.20 -9.48 21.42
N ALA A 25 14.26 -9.34 22.22
CA ALA A 25 15.35 -10.31 22.24
C ALA A 25 14.86 -11.72 22.65
N LYS A 26 13.92 -11.80 23.60
CA LYS A 26 13.27 -13.06 23.98
C LYS A 26 12.38 -13.61 22.85
N LEU A 27 11.62 -12.74 22.18
CA LEU A 27 10.76 -13.13 21.07
C LEU A 27 11.58 -13.62 19.87
N ARG A 28 12.69 -12.96 19.52
CA ARG A 28 13.58 -13.37 18.41
C ARG A 28 14.13 -14.79 18.61
N LYS A 29 14.42 -15.17 19.85
CA LYS A 29 14.85 -16.54 20.19
C LYS A 29 13.75 -17.59 20.01
N LYS A 30 12.48 -17.21 20.16
CA LYS A 30 11.31 -18.10 20.02
C LYS A 30 10.74 -18.11 18.60
N GLN A 31 10.81 -16.98 17.92
CA GLN A 31 10.22 -16.70 16.61
C GLN A 31 11.26 -15.93 15.79
N GLY A 32 11.82 -16.56 14.76
CA GLY A 32 12.96 -16.02 14.02
C GLY A 32 12.65 -14.78 13.17
N ASN A 33 11.41 -14.64 12.68
CA ASN A 33 11.02 -13.53 11.81
C ASN A 33 10.10 -12.55 12.55
N LEU A 34 10.69 -11.59 13.26
CA LEU A 34 9.98 -10.44 13.82
C LEU A 34 10.19 -9.23 12.94
N GLU A 35 9.11 -8.49 12.73
CA GLU A 35 9.10 -7.28 11.94
C GLU A 35 8.70 -6.10 12.85
N PRO A 36 9.62 -5.52 13.63
CA PRO A 36 9.29 -4.37 14.48
C PRO A 36 8.97 -3.12 13.65
N VAL A 37 8.28 -2.16 14.27
CA VAL A 37 8.10 -0.83 13.67
C VAL A 37 9.21 0.09 14.17
N ILE A 38 10.11 0.46 13.26
CA ILE A 38 11.20 1.38 13.51
C ILE A 38 10.91 2.66 12.74
N LEU A 39 10.78 3.78 13.46
CA LEU A 39 10.57 5.09 12.86
C LEU A 39 11.91 5.74 12.51
N THR A 40 12.00 6.30 11.31
CA THR A 40 13.15 7.12 10.88
C THR A 40 12.88 8.58 11.22
N GLY A 41 13.51 9.09 12.28
CA GLY A 41 13.36 10.48 12.74
C GLY A 41 12.13 10.73 13.61
N ASN A 42 11.68 12.00 13.65
CA ASN A 42 10.64 12.44 14.60
C ASN A 42 9.20 12.25 14.12
N LYS A 43 9.01 12.07 12.80
CA LYS A 43 7.70 11.88 12.18
C LYS A 43 7.34 10.40 12.15
N ILE A 44 6.06 10.09 12.39
CA ILE A 44 5.55 8.72 12.25
C ILE A 44 5.40 8.38 10.76
N THR A 45 4.87 9.34 9.99
CA THR A 45 4.77 9.27 8.53
C THR A 45 5.27 10.57 7.89
N ALA A 46 5.97 10.44 6.77
CA ALA A 46 6.51 11.51 5.95
C ALA A 46 5.70 11.70 4.65
N THR A 47 5.22 10.60 4.06
CA THR A 47 4.52 10.62 2.77
C THR A 47 3.09 11.15 2.91
N TRP A 48 2.45 11.55 1.81
CA TRP A 48 1.05 11.99 1.87
C TRP A 48 0.10 10.83 2.18
N TRP A 49 0.36 9.63 1.67
CA TRP A 49 -0.54 8.48 1.87
C TRP A 49 -0.49 7.93 3.29
N GLY A 50 0.68 7.89 3.93
CA GLY A 50 0.76 7.52 5.35
C GLY A 50 0.17 8.59 6.26
N LYS A 51 0.23 9.88 5.89
CA LYS A 51 -0.50 10.94 6.61
C LYS A 51 -2.02 10.76 6.45
N ALA A 52 -2.49 10.58 5.22
CA ALA A 52 -3.89 10.31 4.93
C ALA A 52 -4.40 9.05 5.68
N TRP A 53 -3.55 8.05 5.87
CA TRP A 53 -3.89 6.84 6.63
C TRP A 53 -4.13 7.18 8.09
N ASN A 54 -3.18 7.88 8.70
CA ASN A 54 -3.28 8.33 10.09
C ASN A 54 -4.50 9.24 10.29
N GLU A 55 -4.75 10.18 9.39
CA GLU A 55 -5.92 11.07 9.43
C GLU A 55 -7.24 10.31 9.27
N ASN A 56 -7.29 9.29 8.41
CA ASN A 56 -8.46 8.43 8.24
C ASN A 56 -8.76 7.66 9.53
N LEU A 57 -7.74 7.11 10.19
CA LEU A 57 -7.87 6.40 11.46
C LEU A 57 -8.30 7.32 12.60
N GLU A 58 -7.78 8.54 12.65
CA GLU A 58 -8.12 9.53 13.68
C GLU A 58 -9.61 9.92 13.65
N LYS A 59 -10.26 9.82 12.48
CA LYS A 59 -11.71 10.01 12.33
C LYS A 59 -12.54 8.89 12.97
N TYR A 60 -11.95 7.73 13.28
CA TYR A 60 -12.65 6.60 13.90
C TYR A 60 -12.56 6.62 15.43
N ALA A 61 -11.64 7.40 15.96
CA ALA A 61 -11.34 7.37 17.37
C ALA A 61 -12.35 8.23 18.12
N ASP A 62 -13.31 7.58 18.77
CA ASP A 62 -14.29 8.24 19.65
C ASP A 62 -13.64 8.98 20.84
N TYR A 63 -12.36 8.70 21.12
CA TYR A 63 -11.63 9.23 22.28
C TYR A 63 -10.23 9.74 21.91
N SER A 64 -10.11 11.07 21.80
CA SER A 64 -8.87 11.79 21.50
C SER A 64 -7.69 11.45 22.44
N ASN A 65 -7.98 11.15 23.71
CA ASN A 65 -6.97 10.82 24.72
C ASN A 65 -6.28 9.44 24.51
N ARG A 66 -6.88 8.52 23.75
CA ARG A 66 -6.31 7.19 23.47
C ARG A 66 -5.30 7.25 22.32
N ILE A 67 -5.55 8.12 21.34
CA ILE A 67 -4.72 8.34 20.16
C ILE A 67 -3.33 8.84 20.54
N GLY A 68 -3.26 9.86 21.41
CA GLY A 68 -1.99 10.45 21.84
C GLY A 68 -1.06 9.42 22.50
N ARG A 69 -1.61 8.51 23.32
CA ARG A 69 -0.85 7.41 23.92
C ARG A 69 -0.40 6.39 22.87
N GLY A 70 -1.23 6.10 21.87
CA GLY A 70 -0.85 5.25 20.74
C GLY A 70 0.37 5.79 19.98
N ARG A 71 0.39 7.10 19.67
CA ARG A 71 1.54 7.77 19.05
C ARG A 71 2.81 7.60 19.89
N SER A 72 2.73 7.76 21.21
CA SER A 72 3.86 7.55 22.10
C SER A 72 4.39 6.12 22.05
N TYR A 73 3.51 5.11 22.00
CA TYR A 73 3.94 3.70 21.97
C TYR A 73 4.77 3.38 20.73
N VAL A 74 4.36 3.86 19.55
CA VAL A 74 5.15 3.67 18.32
C VAL A 74 6.50 4.38 18.42
N ARG A 75 6.54 5.64 18.88
CA ARG A 75 7.80 6.40 19.06
C ARG A 75 8.74 5.80 20.09
N HIS A 76 8.20 5.04 21.05
CA HIS A 76 8.99 4.36 22.07
C HIS A 76 9.39 2.94 21.65
N GLY A 77 9.14 2.52 20.40
CA GLY A 77 9.51 1.18 19.93
C GLY A 77 8.69 0.06 20.59
N ALA A 78 7.49 0.35 21.08
CA ALA A 78 6.66 -0.63 21.78
C ALA A 78 5.96 -1.63 20.83
N VAL A 79 5.94 -1.38 19.52
CA VAL A 79 5.39 -2.31 18.52
C VAL A 79 6.51 -3.25 18.08
N LEU A 80 6.52 -4.45 18.67
CA LEU A 80 7.61 -5.42 18.58
C LEU A 80 7.56 -6.28 17.33
N ASP A 81 6.34 -6.53 16.85
CA ASP A 81 6.07 -7.26 15.61
C ASP A 81 4.83 -6.62 14.97
N LEU A 82 4.88 -6.40 13.67
CA LEU A 82 3.75 -5.92 12.88
C LEU A 82 3.88 -6.53 11.48
N LYS A 83 2.97 -7.45 11.16
CA LYS A 83 2.92 -8.15 9.88
C LYS A 83 1.63 -7.79 9.17
N ILE A 84 1.77 -7.45 7.89
CA ILE A 84 0.65 -7.10 7.02
C ILE A 84 0.49 -8.24 6.01
N THR A 85 -0.70 -8.83 6.00
CA THR A 85 -1.12 -9.86 5.05
C THR A 85 -2.43 -9.42 4.38
N ALA A 86 -2.91 -10.22 3.41
CA ALA A 86 -4.16 -9.95 2.72
C ALA A 86 -5.34 -9.79 3.70
N GLY A 87 -5.91 -8.57 3.78
CA GLY A 87 -7.06 -8.28 4.66
C GLY A 87 -6.78 -8.30 6.16
N LYS A 88 -5.57 -8.60 6.62
CA LYS A 88 -5.27 -8.77 8.05
C LYS A 88 -3.89 -8.25 8.44
N VAL A 89 -3.83 -7.54 9.56
CA VAL A 89 -2.61 -7.15 10.26
C VAL A 89 -2.58 -7.85 11.61
N THR A 90 -1.46 -8.51 11.92
CA THR A 90 -1.21 -9.09 13.24
C THR A 90 -0.02 -8.39 13.88
N ALA A 91 -0.12 -8.03 15.15
CA ALA A 91 0.92 -7.30 15.84
C ALA A 91 1.09 -7.70 17.31
N LEU A 92 2.30 -7.48 17.82
CA LEU A 92 2.67 -7.62 19.23
C LEU A 92 3.09 -6.27 19.80
N VAL A 93 2.38 -5.80 20.83
CA VAL A 93 2.63 -4.49 21.45
C VAL A 93 3.02 -4.65 22.91
N GLN A 94 4.20 -4.16 23.26
CA GLN A 94 4.67 -4.08 24.64
C GLN A 94 3.89 -3.02 25.41
N GLY A 95 3.12 -3.46 26.41
CA GLY A 95 2.46 -2.57 27.36
C GLY A 95 3.05 -2.63 28.76
N SER A 96 2.21 -2.35 29.76
CA SER A 96 2.57 -2.41 31.19
C SER A 96 2.86 -3.83 31.67
N ARG A 97 2.19 -4.86 31.11
CA ARG A 97 2.40 -6.28 31.48
C ARG A 97 3.71 -6.84 30.95
N SER A 98 4.17 -7.96 31.51
CA SER A 98 5.39 -8.65 31.07
C SER A 98 5.23 -9.27 29.68
N GLN A 99 4.08 -9.87 29.42
CA GLN A 99 3.71 -10.40 28.10
C GLN A 99 3.18 -9.26 27.21
N PRO A 100 3.63 -9.17 25.94
CA PRO A 100 3.05 -8.27 24.95
C PRO A 100 1.58 -8.57 24.68
N TYR A 101 0.81 -7.54 24.36
CA TYR A 101 -0.55 -7.69 23.89
C TYR A 101 -0.56 -8.07 22.41
N LYS A 102 -1.35 -9.08 22.07
CA LYS A 102 -1.72 -9.39 20.69
C LYS A 102 -2.78 -8.41 20.22
N VAL A 103 -2.58 -7.86 19.03
CA VAL A 103 -3.48 -6.94 18.35
C VAL A 103 -3.71 -7.43 16.93
N ASP A 104 -4.96 -7.61 16.55
CA ASP A 104 -5.37 -7.98 15.21
C ASP A 104 -6.20 -6.84 14.61
N VAL A 105 -5.88 -6.45 13.38
CA VAL A 105 -6.68 -5.50 12.59
C VAL A 105 -7.14 -6.20 11.32
N THR A 106 -8.44 -6.29 11.12
CA THR A 106 -9.04 -6.92 9.93
C THR A 106 -9.67 -5.86 9.05
N ILE A 107 -9.34 -5.88 7.76
CA ILE A 107 -9.83 -4.91 6.77
C ILE A 107 -10.54 -5.65 5.64
N LYS A 108 -11.76 -5.20 5.33
CA LYS A 108 -12.55 -5.75 4.24
C LYS A 108 -11.91 -5.44 2.87
N PRO A 109 -12.08 -6.34 1.89
CA PRO A 109 -11.65 -6.09 0.52
C PRO A 109 -12.34 -4.87 -0.06
N VAL A 110 -11.72 -4.21 -1.05
CA VAL A 110 -12.40 -3.16 -1.82
C VAL A 110 -13.60 -3.77 -2.55
N PRO A 111 -14.79 -3.16 -2.48
CA PRO A 111 -15.92 -3.60 -3.30
C PRO A 111 -15.56 -3.59 -4.80
N GLU A 112 -15.93 -4.63 -5.54
CA GLU A 112 -15.53 -4.78 -6.96
C GLU A 112 -15.90 -3.57 -7.84
N LYS A 113 -17.08 -2.98 -7.60
CA LYS A 113 -17.53 -1.77 -8.30
C LYS A 113 -16.57 -0.59 -8.09
N ASN A 114 -16.14 -0.40 -6.84
CA ASN A 114 -15.21 0.66 -6.47
C ASN A 114 -13.82 0.38 -7.06
N TRP A 115 -13.39 -0.88 -7.01
CA TRP A 115 -12.12 -1.30 -7.61
C TRP A 115 -12.10 -1.09 -9.13
N ALA A 116 -13.19 -1.41 -9.83
CA ALA A 116 -13.32 -1.15 -11.26
C ALA A 116 -13.25 0.36 -11.59
N ALA A 117 -13.86 1.21 -10.77
CA ALA A 117 -13.78 2.67 -10.92
C ALA A 117 -12.34 3.18 -10.73
N ILE A 118 -11.64 2.70 -9.70
CA ILE A 118 -10.23 3.01 -9.45
C ILE A 118 -9.37 2.59 -10.65
N LYS A 119 -9.53 1.35 -11.14
CA LYS A 119 -8.84 0.85 -12.33
C LYS A 119 -9.09 1.73 -13.55
N SER A 120 -10.33 2.13 -13.79
CA SER A 120 -10.69 2.99 -14.92
C SER A 120 -10.05 4.37 -14.83
N ALA A 121 -9.91 4.94 -13.64
CA ALA A 121 -9.33 6.26 -13.46
C ALA A 121 -7.79 6.23 -13.60
N CYS A 122 -7.13 5.23 -13.00
CA CYS A 122 -5.69 5.04 -13.17
C CYS A 122 -5.30 4.84 -14.64
N ARG A 123 -6.14 4.15 -15.45
CA ARG A 123 -5.89 3.99 -16.89
C ARG A 123 -5.94 5.30 -17.68
N LYS A 124 -6.66 6.31 -17.20
CA LYS A 124 -6.74 7.62 -17.86
C LYS A 124 -5.50 8.49 -17.56
N ASN A 125 -4.86 8.27 -16.42
CA ASN A 125 -3.69 9.03 -15.97
C ASN A 125 -2.44 8.13 -15.96
N LEU A 126 -1.77 8.00 -17.11
CA LEU A 126 -0.64 7.07 -17.27
C LEU A 126 0.59 7.46 -16.46
N ASP A 127 0.85 8.75 -16.24
CA ASP A 127 1.97 9.22 -15.44
C ASP A 127 1.84 8.74 -13.98
N SER A 128 0.60 8.67 -13.50
CA SER A 128 0.26 8.11 -12.18
C SER A 128 0.64 6.63 -12.05
N LEU A 129 0.78 5.89 -13.16
CA LEU A 129 1.13 4.48 -13.10
C LEU A 129 2.62 4.24 -12.96
N GLN A 130 3.46 5.10 -13.54
CA GLN A 130 4.90 5.02 -13.37
C GLN A 130 5.30 5.27 -11.91
N GLU A 131 4.72 6.28 -11.27
CA GLU A 131 4.94 6.52 -9.85
C GLU A 131 4.48 5.33 -8.98
N LEU A 132 3.35 4.70 -9.31
CA LEU A 132 2.89 3.49 -8.62
C LEU A 132 3.88 2.32 -8.75
N LEU A 133 4.46 2.13 -9.93
CA LEU A 133 5.52 1.14 -10.18
C LEU A 133 6.80 1.44 -9.41
N GLU A 134 7.13 2.72 -9.22
CA GLU A 134 8.24 3.17 -8.37
C GLU A 134 7.93 3.06 -6.86
N GLY A 135 6.78 2.51 -6.50
CA GLY A 135 6.37 2.40 -5.10
C GLY A 135 6.05 3.76 -4.48
N LYS A 136 5.42 4.66 -5.25
CA LYS A 136 4.91 5.96 -4.77
C LYS A 136 3.45 6.09 -5.14
N PHE A 137 2.64 6.68 -4.26
CA PHE A 137 1.28 7.04 -4.65
C PHE A 137 1.29 8.44 -5.30
N PRO A 138 0.77 8.58 -6.52
CA PRO A 138 0.67 9.87 -7.19
C PRO A 138 -0.28 10.78 -6.46
N LYS A 139 0.15 12.03 -6.26
CA LYS A 139 -0.70 13.05 -5.64
C LYS A 139 -1.96 13.32 -6.45
N THR A 140 -1.90 13.15 -7.77
CA THR A 140 -3.06 13.24 -8.67
C THR A 140 -4.13 12.18 -8.39
N LEU A 141 -3.81 11.08 -7.71
CA LEU A 141 -4.75 10.03 -7.31
C LEU A 141 -5.17 10.12 -5.83
N GLU A 142 -4.71 11.15 -5.10
CA GLU A 142 -4.99 11.32 -3.67
C GLU A 142 -6.49 11.33 -3.38
N GLU A 143 -7.24 12.19 -4.07
CA GLU A 143 -8.70 12.30 -3.91
C GLU A 143 -9.39 10.99 -4.24
N LEU A 144 -8.92 10.28 -5.27
CA LEU A 144 -9.50 9.02 -5.72
C LEU A 144 -9.29 7.89 -4.70
N PHE A 145 -8.10 7.79 -4.11
CA PHE A 145 -7.82 6.77 -3.10
C PHE A 145 -8.47 7.10 -1.77
N THR A 146 -8.56 8.38 -1.39
CA THR A 146 -9.09 8.81 -0.10
C THR A 146 -10.61 9.06 -0.12
N ASN A 147 -11.27 8.91 -1.27
CA ASN A 147 -12.71 9.12 -1.39
C ASN A 147 -13.50 8.23 -0.42
N LYS A 148 -14.41 8.82 0.36
CA LYS A 148 -15.17 8.11 1.38
C LYS A 148 -16.08 7.06 0.74
N GLY A 149 -15.92 5.82 1.15
CA GLY A 149 -16.78 4.69 0.75
C GLY A 149 -16.54 4.16 -0.67
N THR A 150 -15.79 4.88 -1.51
CA THR A 150 -15.44 4.46 -2.88
C THR A 150 -13.95 4.32 -3.12
N GLY A 151 -13.13 4.87 -2.23
CA GLY A 151 -11.67 4.84 -2.32
C GLY A 151 -11.03 3.55 -1.81
N LEU A 152 -9.70 3.55 -1.90
CA LEU A 152 -8.85 2.47 -1.40
C LEU A 152 -8.75 2.50 0.13
N PHE A 153 -8.94 3.64 0.77
CA PHE A 153 -8.86 3.75 2.22
C PHE A 153 -10.13 3.16 2.86
N PRO A 154 -10.01 2.33 3.91
CA PRO A 154 -11.17 1.72 4.53
C PRO A 154 -12.10 2.78 5.11
N SER A 155 -13.39 2.45 5.21
CA SER A 155 -14.33 3.17 6.06
C SER A 155 -14.37 2.55 7.47
N PRO A 156 -14.94 3.22 8.50
CA PRO A 156 -15.04 2.64 9.84
C PRO A 156 -15.75 1.27 9.88
N LYS A 157 -16.70 1.03 8.96
CA LYS A 157 -17.45 -0.24 8.84
C LYS A 157 -16.67 -1.36 8.14
N GLU A 158 -15.54 -1.02 7.54
CA GLU A 158 -14.66 -1.94 6.80
C GLU A 158 -13.43 -2.35 7.60
N ILE A 159 -13.21 -1.75 8.76
CA ILE A 159 -12.09 -2.06 9.65
C ILE A 159 -12.62 -2.60 10.97
N LYS A 160 -12.00 -3.67 11.47
CA LYS A 160 -12.30 -4.26 12.78
C LYS A 160 -11.01 -4.39 13.58
N PHE A 161 -11.11 -4.14 14.86
CA PHE A 161 -9.99 -4.19 15.80
C PHE A 161 -10.25 -5.25 16.86
N ASP A 162 -9.22 -6.02 17.18
CA ASP A 162 -9.20 -6.93 18.32
C ASP A 162 -7.89 -6.73 19.09
N CYS A 163 -7.98 -6.70 20.41
CA CYS A 163 -6.82 -6.54 21.27
C CYS A 163 -7.00 -7.31 22.57
N SER A 164 -6.03 -8.16 22.90
CA SER A 164 -5.97 -8.95 24.14
C SER A 164 -5.81 -8.15 25.44
N CYS A 165 -6.00 -6.83 25.42
CA CYS A 165 -5.85 -5.97 26.59
C CYS A 165 -7.19 -5.83 27.33
N PRO A 166 -7.19 -5.57 28.65
CA PRO A 166 -8.43 -5.44 29.42
C PRO A 166 -9.17 -4.10 29.21
N ASP A 167 -8.81 -3.34 28.17
CA ASP A 167 -9.52 -2.10 27.80
C ASP A 167 -10.75 -2.50 26.98
N TRP A 168 -11.93 -2.07 27.39
CA TRP A 168 -13.21 -2.39 26.76
C TRP A 168 -13.49 -1.59 25.48
N ALA A 169 -12.60 -0.66 25.13
CA ALA A 169 -12.75 0.15 23.95
C ALA A 169 -12.28 -0.56 22.68
N ASP A 170 -13.07 -0.39 21.62
CA ASP A 170 -12.74 -0.87 20.27
C ASP A 170 -11.37 -0.35 19.81
N MET A 171 -11.06 0.92 20.10
CA MET A 171 -9.77 1.56 19.79
C MET A 171 -8.98 1.85 21.07
N CYS A 172 -8.36 0.82 21.65
CA CYS A 172 -7.43 1.00 22.76
C CYS A 172 -6.11 1.64 22.30
N LYS A 173 -5.25 2.06 23.25
CA LYS A 173 -3.92 2.65 22.93
C LYS A 173 -3.00 1.71 22.15
N HIS A 174 -3.16 0.39 22.28
CA HIS A 174 -2.36 -0.60 21.55
C HIS A 174 -2.83 -0.71 20.10
N VAL A 175 -4.15 -0.76 19.87
CA VAL A 175 -4.75 -0.66 18.53
C VAL A 175 -4.30 0.61 17.85
N ALA A 176 -4.39 1.76 18.52
CA ALA A 176 -3.91 3.04 17.98
C ALA A 176 -2.42 2.98 17.61
N ALA A 177 -1.57 2.36 18.44
CA ALA A 177 -0.16 2.18 18.12
C ALA A 177 0.06 1.32 16.87
N VAL A 178 -0.69 0.22 16.72
CA VAL A 178 -0.64 -0.62 15.52
C VAL A 178 -1.11 0.14 14.29
N CYS A 179 -2.20 0.90 14.40
CA CYS A 179 -2.74 1.73 13.33
C CYS A 179 -1.71 2.77 12.83
N TYR A 180 -1.00 3.45 13.73
CA TYR A 180 0.12 4.32 13.36
C TYR A 180 1.32 3.55 12.77
N GLY A 181 1.61 2.35 13.30
CA GLY A 181 2.65 1.48 12.77
C GLY A 181 2.36 0.98 11.36
N ILE A 182 1.08 0.71 11.03
CA ILE A 182 0.63 0.41 9.67
C ILE A 182 0.94 1.61 8.78
N GLY A 183 0.60 2.83 9.19
CA GLY A 183 0.94 4.05 8.44
C GLY A 183 2.43 4.17 8.14
N ALA A 184 3.29 3.91 9.13
CA ALA A 184 4.74 3.91 8.95
C ALA A 184 5.25 2.81 7.98
N ARG A 185 4.60 1.64 7.95
CA ARG A 185 4.91 0.58 6.98
C ARG A 185 4.45 0.92 5.58
N LEU A 186 3.28 1.54 5.44
CA LEU A 186 2.75 2.00 4.16
C LEU A 186 3.63 3.09 3.55
N ASP A 187 4.25 3.93 4.38
CA ASP A 187 5.26 4.90 3.95
C ASP A 187 6.49 4.24 3.33
N GLN A 188 6.91 3.08 3.86
CA GLN A 188 8.06 2.33 3.36
C GLN A 188 7.71 1.48 2.14
N ASN A 189 6.52 0.91 2.12
CA ASN A 189 6.04 0.06 1.03
C ASN A 189 4.54 0.29 0.80
N PRO A 190 4.15 1.14 -0.18
CA PRO A 190 2.74 1.40 -0.46
C PRO A 190 2.04 0.23 -1.15
N GLY A 191 2.76 -0.77 -1.68
CA GLY A 191 2.16 -2.00 -2.20
C GLY A 191 1.34 -2.76 -1.14
N LEU A 192 1.70 -2.57 0.13
CA LEU A 192 0.96 -3.14 1.27
C LEU A 192 -0.48 -2.60 1.37
N PHE A 193 -0.81 -1.42 0.82
CA PHE A 193 -2.20 -0.95 0.77
C PHE A 193 -3.07 -1.88 -0.07
N PHE A 194 -2.57 -2.27 -1.24
CA PHE A 194 -3.28 -3.15 -2.17
C PHE A 194 -3.43 -4.54 -1.57
N SER A 195 -2.35 -5.09 -0.99
CA SER A 195 -2.41 -6.35 -0.25
C SER A 195 -3.45 -6.29 0.87
N LEU A 196 -3.40 -5.27 1.72
CA LEU A 196 -4.30 -5.11 2.86
C LEU A 196 -5.77 -4.95 2.44
N ARG A 197 -6.01 -4.31 1.29
CA ARG A 197 -7.35 -4.14 0.71
C ARG A 197 -7.73 -5.23 -0.29
N GLN A 198 -6.91 -6.29 -0.39
CA GLN A 198 -7.11 -7.43 -1.28
C GLN A 198 -7.37 -7.00 -2.73
N ALA A 199 -6.66 -5.96 -3.14
CA ALA A 199 -6.65 -5.43 -4.49
C ALA A 199 -5.32 -5.83 -5.12
N ASP A 200 -5.36 -6.25 -6.38
CA ASP A 200 -4.16 -6.68 -7.10
C ASP A 200 -3.55 -5.51 -7.88
N MET A 201 -2.30 -5.17 -7.57
CA MET A 201 -1.58 -4.09 -8.26
C MET A 201 -1.27 -4.47 -9.71
N ASP A 202 -1.03 -5.76 -10.00
CA ASP A 202 -0.74 -6.25 -11.35
C ASP A 202 -1.94 -6.05 -12.28
N ASP A 203 -3.13 -6.07 -11.69
CA ASP A 203 -4.42 -5.79 -12.32
C ASP A 203 -4.53 -4.33 -12.82
N LEU A 204 -3.93 -3.38 -12.09
CA LEU A 204 -3.81 -1.99 -12.51
C LEU A 204 -2.81 -1.84 -13.67
N ILE A 205 -1.63 -2.45 -13.51
CA ILE A 205 -0.51 -2.34 -14.45
C ILE A 205 -0.88 -2.97 -15.79
N SER A 206 -1.33 -4.21 -15.78
CA SER A 206 -1.72 -4.96 -16.99
C SER A 206 -2.84 -4.26 -17.76
N GLY A 207 -3.80 -3.68 -17.05
CA GLY A 207 -4.88 -2.89 -17.63
C GLY A 207 -4.40 -1.65 -18.37
N ALA A 208 -3.44 -0.92 -17.80
CA ALA A 208 -2.92 0.29 -18.41
C ALA A 208 -1.97 0.01 -19.58
N VAL A 209 -1.13 -1.01 -19.50
CA VAL A 209 -0.28 -1.44 -20.61
C VAL A 209 -1.15 -1.78 -21.83
N LYS A 210 -2.21 -2.58 -21.65
CA LYS A 210 -3.14 -2.94 -22.74
C LYS A 210 -3.78 -1.71 -23.39
N GLU A 211 -4.22 -0.72 -22.61
CA GLU A 211 -4.79 0.51 -23.16
C GLU A 211 -3.75 1.36 -23.89
N LYS A 212 -2.52 1.48 -23.37
CA LYS A 212 -1.44 2.19 -24.06
C LYS A 212 -1.07 1.51 -25.38
N THR A 213 -0.96 0.19 -25.41
CA THR A 213 -0.74 -0.57 -26.64
C THR A 213 -1.86 -0.32 -27.64
N LYS A 214 -3.13 -0.34 -27.22
CA LYS A 214 -4.27 -0.01 -28.10
C LYS A 214 -4.19 1.42 -28.63
N GLN A 215 -3.83 2.40 -27.80
CA GLN A 215 -3.69 3.79 -28.23
C GLN A 215 -2.55 3.97 -29.25
N LEU A 216 -1.40 3.35 -29.00
CA LEU A 216 -0.27 3.37 -29.93
C LEU A 216 -0.63 2.69 -31.26
N LEU A 217 -1.31 1.54 -31.22
CA LEU A 217 -1.80 0.86 -32.42
C LEU A 217 -2.83 1.71 -33.19
N LYS A 218 -3.72 2.43 -32.50
CA LYS A 218 -4.66 3.36 -33.14
C LYS A 218 -3.94 4.53 -33.82
N LYS A 219 -2.97 5.15 -33.13
CA LYS A 219 -2.15 6.25 -33.69
C LYS A 219 -1.29 5.80 -34.87
N SER A 220 -0.76 4.57 -34.84
CA SER A 220 -0.02 3.98 -35.96
C SER A 220 -0.89 3.77 -37.20
N LYS A 221 -2.18 3.48 -37.03
CA LYS A 221 -3.15 3.39 -38.14
C LYS A 221 -3.55 4.76 -38.69
N THR A 222 -3.34 5.84 -37.94
CA THR A 222 -3.55 7.21 -38.40
C THR A 222 -2.36 7.62 -39.27
N THR A 223 -2.53 7.66 -40.58
CA THR A 223 -1.49 8.17 -41.48
C THR A 223 -1.29 9.67 -41.18
N SER A 224 -0.11 10.07 -40.70
CA SER A 224 0.25 11.49 -40.62
C SER A 224 0.29 12.07 -42.04
N SER A 225 -0.15 13.32 -42.22
CA SER A 225 -0.01 14.06 -43.48
C SER A 225 1.45 14.24 -43.93
N ARG A 226 2.43 13.97 -43.04
CA ARG A 226 3.86 13.95 -43.35
C ARG A 226 4.39 12.61 -43.85
N ILE A 227 3.56 11.56 -43.90
CA ILE A 227 3.95 10.27 -44.46
C ILE A 227 3.62 10.30 -45.95
N LEU A 228 4.66 10.45 -46.76
CA LEU A 228 4.56 10.32 -48.22
C LEU A 228 4.16 8.89 -48.56
N LYS A 229 2.94 8.70 -49.06
CA LYS A 229 2.52 7.43 -49.65
C LYS A 229 2.96 7.43 -51.11
N GLY A 230 3.96 6.61 -51.41
CA GLY A 230 4.34 6.31 -52.79
C GLY A 230 5.21 7.36 -53.48
N VAL A 231 6.03 8.12 -52.75
CA VAL A 231 7.19 8.74 -53.39
C VAL A 231 8.29 7.70 -53.39
N ASP A 232 8.75 7.35 -54.59
CA ASP A 232 9.89 6.47 -54.76
C ASP A 232 11.09 7.15 -54.07
N VAL A 233 11.52 6.58 -52.96
CA VAL A 233 12.59 7.17 -52.11
C VAL A 233 13.89 7.27 -52.91
N GLU A 234 14.00 6.42 -53.94
CA GLU A 234 15.05 6.38 -54.95
C GLU A 234 15.15 7.70 -55.74
N ASP A 235 14.01 8.26 -56.19
CA ASP A 235 13.95 9.52 -56.96
C ASP A 235 14.29 10.75 -56.12
N MET A 236 13.99 10.73 -54.81
CA MET A 236 14.17 11.90 -53.95
C MET A 236 15.60 12.06 -53.42
N PHE A 237 16.35 10.96 -53.32
CA PHE A 237 17.71 10.95 -52.78
C PHE A 237 18.79 10.55 -53.81
N GLY A 238 18.40 10.15 -55.03
CA GLY A 238 19.34 9.79 -56.10
C GLY A 238 20.21 8.57 -55.75
N ILE A 239 19.67 7.67 -54.93
CA ILE A 239 20.34 6.45 -54.48
C ILE A 239 19.52 5.24 -54.90
N GLU A 240 20.13 4.34 -55.69
CA GLU A 240 19.59 3.01 -55.93
C GLU A 240 19.64 2.20 -54.63
N LEU A 241 18.48 1.94 -54.03
CA LEU A 241 18.37 1.00 -52.93
C LEU A 241 18.26 -0.42 -53.52
N ALA A 242 19.22 -1.28 -53.17
CA ALA A 242 19.17 -2.69 -53.57
C ALA A 242 17.85 -3.32 -53.07
N LYS A 243 17.04 -3.81 -54.01
CA LYS A 243 15.74 -4.45 -53.72
C LYS A 243 15.95 -5.62 -52.75
N PRO A 244 15.21 -5.69 -51.63
CA PRO A 244 15.28 -6.84 -50.74
C PRO A 244 14.73 -8.07 -51.46
N GLU A 245 15.55 -9.11 -51.51
CA GLU A 245 15.25 -10.41 -52.09
C GLU A 245 13.95 -10.97 -51.48
N GLN A 246 12.93 -11.17 -52.33
CA GLN A 246 11.64 -11.69 -51.89
C GLN A 246 11.79 -13.15 -51.44
N ALA A 247 11.53 -13.42 -50.16
CA ALA A 247 11.44 -14.76 -49.63
C ALA A 247 10.35 -15.57 -50.37
N VAL A 248 10.78 -16.62 -51.08
CA VAL A 248 9.96 -17.55 -51.85
C VAL A 248 8.92 -18.23 -50.95
N LYS A 249 7.63 -17.97 -51.18
CA LYS A 249 6.52 -18.73 -50.58
C LYS A 249 6.42 -20.11 -51.24
N LYS A 250 6.82 -21.17 -50.54
CA LYS A 250 6.56 -22.57 -50.96
C LYS A 250 5.05 -22.85 -50.99
N GLY A 251 4.50 -23.00 -52.19
CA GLY A 251 3.13 -23.46 -52.41
C GLY A 251 2.94 -24.92 -51.97
N ARG A 252 1.91 -25.14 -51.14
CA ARG A 252 1.46 -26.47 -50.68
C ARG A 252 0.72 -27.17 -51.82
N LYS A 253 1.32 -28.20 -52.43
CA LYS A 253 0.64 -29.07 -53.41
C LYS A 253 -0.51 -29.81 -52.71
N LYS A 254 -1.73 -29.66 -53.23
CA LYS A 254 -2.86 -30.57 -52.99
C LYS A 254 -2.65 -31.81 -53.86
N THR A 255 -2.55 -32.98 -53.25
CA THR A 255 -2.65 -34.27 -53.93
C THR A 255 -4.12 -34.68 -53.96
N VAL A 256 -4.68 -34.84 -55.15
CA VAL A 256 -5.96 -35.52 -55.40
C VAL A 256 -5.75 -36.48 -56.56
N LYS A 257 -5.52 -37.75 -56.23
CA LYS A 257 -6.13 -38.96 -56.80
C LYS A 257 -5.39 -40.17 -56.23
#